data_AF-A0A255YAB9-F1
#
_entry.id   AF-A0A255YAB9-F1
#
_cell.length_a   1.000
_cell.length_b   1.000
_cell.length_c   1.000
_cell.angle_alpha   90.00
_cell.angle_beta   90.00
_cell.angle_gamma   90.00
#
_symmetry.space_group_name_H-M   'P 1'
#
loop_
_entity.id
_entity.type
_entity.pdbx_description
1 polymer ?
#
loop_
_entity_poly.entity_id
_entity_poly.type
_entity_poly.pdbx_seq_one_letter_code
_entity_poly.pdbx_strand_id
1 'polypeptide(L)'
;MTEPTTQAEDAPTPASFTIGDVVRHRVFPFRGVIFDVDPEFNNTEEWWQSIPEEIRPRKNQPFYHLFAENEESTYVAYVSQQNLLPDGDGDPVSHPGVVQMFDRFENGRYRLRKQIRN
;
A
#
# COMPACT_ATOMS: atom_id res chain seq x y z
N MET A 1 -30.36 30.61 15.57
CA MET A 1 -29.94 29.38 16.29
C MET A 1 -30.68 28.26 15.58
N THR A 2 -30.13 27.46 14.67
CA THR A 2 -28.79 26.89 14.48
C THR A 2 -28.66 26.38 13.03
N GLU A 3 -27.58 26.69 12.34
CA GLU A 3 -27.03 25.92 11.20
C GLU A 3 -25.52 25.72 11.49
N PRO A 4 -24.81 24.73 10.93
CA PRO A 4 -25.23 23.49 10.26
C PRO A 4 -24.52 22.24 10.84
N THR A 5 -25.09 21.04 10.71
CA THR A 5 -24.31 19.80 10.90
C THR A 5 -24.89 18.75 9.98
N THR A 6 -24.15 18.41 8.93
CA THR A 6 -23.84 17.02 8.52
C THR A 6 -22.83 17.13 7.39
N GLN A 7 -21.55 17.13 7.78
CA GLN A 7 -20.41 16.84 6.92
C GLN A 7 -20.49 15.34 6.60
N ALA A 8 -21.03 14.96 5.45
CA ALA A 8 -21.08 13.55 5.01
C ALA A 8 -21.02 13.46 3.48
N GLU A 9 -20.07 14.13 2.85
CA GLU A 9 -19.87 14.06 1.39
C GLU A 9 -18.43 13.77 0.96
N ASP A 10 -17.46 13.67 1.88
CA ASP A 10 -16.08 13.30 1.57
C ASP A 10 -15.59 12.15 2.46
N ALA A 11 -16.36 11.06 2.53
CA ALA A 11 -15.89 9.86 3.21
C ALA A 11 -14.69 9.27 2.44
N PRO A 12 -13.52 9.07 3.07
CA PRO A 12 -12.39 8.46 2.40
C PRO A 12 -12.79 7.08 1.89
N THR A 13 -12.33 6.74 0.68
CA THR A 13 -12.58 5.41 0.13
C THR A 13 -12.04 4.34 1.09
N PRO A 14 -12.80 3.29 1.41
CA PRO A 14 -12.33 2.26 2.31
C PRO A 14 -11.11 1.55 1.71
N ALA A 15 -10.14 1.26 2.58
CA ALA A 15 -8.97 0.47 2.24
C ALA A 15 -9.40 -0.94 1.80
N SER A 16 -9.22 -1.25 0.52
CA SER A 16 -9.48 -2.56 -0.07
C SER A 16 -8.40 -3.58 0.25
N PHE A 17 -7.19 -3.11 0.57
CA PHE A 17 -6.04 -3.95 0.91
C PHE A 17 -5.61 -3.77 2.36
N THR A 18 -5.08 -4.83 2.97
CA THR A 18 -4.62 -4.82 4.36
C THR A 18 -3.13 -5.12 4.43
N ILE A 19 -2.50 -4.79 5.56
CA ILE A 19 -1.10 -5.16 5.82
C ILE A 19 -0.95 -6.69 5.75
N GLY A 20 0.01 -7.12 4.94
CA GLY A 20 0.30 -8.51 4.62
C GLY A 20 -0.30 -8.97 3.29
N ASP A 21 -1.21 -8.23 2.68
CA ASP A 21 -1.70 -8.58 1.34
C ASP A 21 -0.60 -8.43 0.30
N VAL A 22 -0.48 -9.46 -0.54
CA VAL A 22 0.40 -9.44 -1.71
C VAL A 22 -0.32 -8.75 -2.85
N VAL A 23 0.33 -7.75 -3.39
CA VAL A 23 -0.16 -6.93 -4.47
C VAL A 23 0.90 -6.81 -5.54
N ARG A 24 0.46 -6.59 -6.77
CA ARG A 24 1.35 -6.30 -7.88
C ARG A 24 0.93 -5.02 -8.56
N HIS A 25 1.88 -4.36 -9.18
CA HIS A 25 1.58 -3.16 -9.93
C HIS A 25 1.00 -3.53 -11.31
N ARG A 26 -0.02 -2.80 -11.77
CA ARG A 26 -0.60 -3.07 -13.09
C ARG A 26 0.29 -2.64 -14.26
N VAL A 27 1.13 -1.62 -14.06
CA VAL A 27 1.99 -1.03 -15.12
C VAL A 27 3.39 -1.63 -15.11
N PHE A 28 3.89 -1.94 -13.92
CA PHE A 28 5.27 -2.38 -13.73
C PHE A 28 5.23 -3.85 -13.30
N PRO A 29 6.10 -4.71 -13.86
CA PRO A 29 6.11 -6.13 -13.55
C PRO A 29 6.79 -6.42 -12.19
N PHE A 30 6.51 -5.62 -11.16
CA PHE A 30 6.98 -5.88 -9.79
C PHE A 30 5.85 -6.39 -8.90
N ARG A 31 6.24 -7.19 -7.92
CA ARG A 31 5.36 -7.70 -6.87
C ARG A 31 5.79 -7.14 -5.55
N GLY A 32 4.85 -6.99 -4.64
CA GLY A 32 5.18 -6.60 -3.29
C GLY A 32 4.10 -6.90 -2.27
N VAL A 33 4.45 -6.71 -1.01
CA VAL A 33 3.53 -6.92 0.10
C VAL A 33 3.35 -5.62 0.85
N ILE A 34 2.09 -5.30 1.15
CA ILE A 34 1.73 -4.12 1.91
C ILE A 34 2.21 -4.31 3.35
N PHE A 35 3.04 -3.41 3.85
CA PHE A 35 3.47 -3.42 5.25
C PHE A 35 2.91 -2.25 6.05
N ASP A 36 2.48 -1.19 5.37
CA ASP A 36 1.90 -0.01 6.00
C ASP A 36 0.83 0.62 5.09
N VAL A 37 -0.18 1.26 5.70
CA VAL A 37 -1.31 1.88 5.01
C VAL A 37 -1.62 3.21 5.67
N ASP A 38 -1.56 4.28 4.89
CA ASP A 38 -1.98 5.61 5.32
C ASP A 38 -3.40 5.88 4.82
N PRO A 39 -4.35 6.25 5.70
CA PRO A 39 -5.70 6.62 5.29
C PRO A 39 -5.75 7.95 4.51
N GLU A 40 -4.75 8.79 4.69
CA GLU A 40 -4.62 10.11 4.05
C GLU A 40 -3.24 10.26 3.40
N PHE A 41 -3.12 11.21 2.47
CA PHE A 41 -1.84 11.52 1.86
C PHE A 41 -0.86 12.09 2.88
N ASN A 42 0.12 11.28 3.28
CA ASN A 42 1.09 11.60 4.34
C ASN A 42 2.50 11.92 3.81
N ASN A 43 2.64 12.12 2.49
CA ASN A 43 3.93 12.35 1.85
C ASN A 43 4.10 13.82 1.43
N THR A 44 5.27 14.19 0.94
CA THR A 44 5.56 15.58 0.55
C THR A 44 4.90 15.95 -0.78
N GLU A 45 4.61 17.25 -0.95
CA GLU A 45 4.13 17.78 -2.23
C GLU A 45 5.14 17.54 -3.37
N GLU A 46 6.43 17.44 -3.06
CA GLU A 46 7.49 17.11 -4.02
C GLU A 46 7.35 15.67 -4.55
N TRP A 47 7.03 14.71 -3.68
CA TRP A 47 6.72 13.35 -4.10
C TRP A 47 5.46 13.33 -4.98
N TRP A 48 4.42 14.06 -4.56
CA TRP A 48 3.20 14.22 -5.34
C TRP A 48 3.45 14.80 -6.74
N GLN A 49 4.34 15.79 -6.86
CA GLN A 49 4.74 16.40 -8.13
C GLN A 49 5.64 15.48 -8.97
N SER A 50 6.39 14.58 -8.33
CA SER A 50 7.23 13.58 -9.00
C SER A 50 6.42 12.45 -9.63
N ILE A 51 5.14 12.31 -9.26
CA ILE A 51 4.26 11.30 -9.84
C ILE A 51 3.74 11.79 -11.20
N PRO A 52 3.83 10.96 -12.25
CA PRO A 52 3.23 11.25 -13.54
C PRO A 52 1.74 11.60 -13.39
N GLU A 53 1.27 12.60 -14.14
CA GLU A 53 -0.12 13.07 -14.06
C GLU A 53 -1.15 11.94 -14.32
N GLU A 54 -0.73 10.93 -15.09
CA GLU A 54 -1.48 9.74 -15.49
C GLU A 54 -1.82 8.81 -14.32
N ILE A 55 -0.93 8.74 -13.33
CA ILE A 55 -1.07 7.90 -12.14
C ILE A 55 -1.12 8.76 -10.87
N ARG A 56 -1.29 10.07 -11.02
CA ARG A 56 -1.36 11.04 -9.92
C ARG A 56 -2.51 10.63 -9.00
N PRO A 57 -2.19 10.20 -7.78
CA PRO A 57 -3.18 9.68 -6.86
C PRO A 57 -4.14 10.81 -6.42
N ARG A 58 -5.35 10.47 -5.98
CA ARG A 58 -6.25 11.44 -5.36
C ARG A 58 -5.88 11.61 -3.88
N LYS A 59 -6.20 12.76 -3.27
CA LYS A 59 -5.91 13.00 -1.83
C LYS A 59 -6.89 12.27 -0.91
N ASN A 60 -8.10 11.95 -1.40
CA ASN A 60 -9.19 11.34 -0.64
C ASN A 60 -9.23 9.80 -0.77
N GLN A 61 -8.06 9.17 -0.83
CA GLN A 61 -7.93 7.71 -0.90
C GLN A 61 -6.74 7.24 -0.07
N PRO A 62 -6.76 5.99 0.41
CA PRO A 62 -5.65 5.42 1.15
C PRO A 62 -4.44 5.16 0.24
N PHE A 63 -3.27 5.38 0.83
CA PHE A 63 -1.98 5.10 0.25
C PHE A 63 -1.35 3.88 0.91
N TYR A 64 -0.64 3.12 0.11
CA TYR A 64 -0.07 1.86 0.53
C TYR A 64 1.44 1.89 0.38
N HIS A 65 2.12 1.55 1.45
CA HIS A 65 3.54 1.23 1.42
C HIS A 65 3.68 -0.28 1.29
N LEU A 66 4.35 -0.69 0.21
CA LEU A 66 4.65 -2.09 -0.01
C LEU A 66 6.12 -2.28 -0.33
N PHE A 67 6.62 -3.45 0.06
CA PHE A 67 7.95 -3.90 -0.32
C PHE A 67 7.89 -4.49 -1.72
N ALA A 68 8.33 -3.73 -2.72
CA ALA A 68 8.39 -4.16 -4.10
C ALA A 68 9.71 -4.87 -4.40
N GLU A 69 9.64 -6.00 -5.09
CA GLU A 69 10.82 -6.66 -5.66
C GLU A 69 10.71 -6.76 -7.18
N ASN A 70 11.88 -6.69 -7.82
CA ASN A 70 12.09 -7.01 -9.23
C ASN A 70 13.27 -7.98 -9.34
N GLU A 71 13.51 -8.50 -10.55
CA GLU A 71 14.62 -9.42 -10.83
C GLU A 71 16.01 -8.87 -10.46
N GLU A 72 16.18 -7.55 -10.41
CA GLU A 72 17.46 -6.91 -10.14
C GLU A 72 17.61 -6.41 -8.69
N SER A 73 16.52 -6.04 -8.01
CA SER A 73 16.60 -5.34 -6.72
C SER A 73 15.26 -5.30 -5.96
N THR A 74 15.36 -5.01 -4.67
CA THR A 74 14.24 -4.89 -3.71
C THR A 74 14.18 -3.46 -3.17
N TYR A 75 13.00 -2.84 -3.19
CA TYR A 75 12.78 -1.45 -2.76
C TYR A 75 11.38 -1.23 -2.17
N VAL A 76 11.18 -0.12 -1.47
CA VAL A 76 9.85 0.27 -0.99
C VAL A 76 9.14 1.08 -2.07
N ALA A 77 7.96 0.63 -2.47
CA ALA A 77 7.07 1.37 -3.34
C ALA A 77 5.95 2.01 -2.52
N TYR A 78 5.72 3.30 -2.77
CA TYR A 78 4.57 4.02 -2.25
C TYR A 78 3.59 4.24 -3.40
N VAL A 79 2.41 3.65 -3.33
CA VAL A 79 1.44 3.70 -4.42
C VAL A 79 0.02 3.78 -3.88
N SER A 80 -0.89 4.21 -4.75
CA SER A 80 -2.30 4.29 -4.42
C SER A 80 -3.03 2.98 -4.72
N GLN A 81 -4.13 2.75 -3.99
CA GLN A 81 -5.02 1.60 -4.18
C GLN A 81 -5.35 1.29 -5.64
N GLN A 82 -5.65 2.32 -6.43
CA GLN A 82 -6.09 2.20 -7.82
C GLN A 82 -5.04 1.61 -8.77
N ASN A 83 -3.76 1.73 -8.42
CA ASN A 83 -2.64 1.21 -9.21
C ASN A 83 -2.23 -0.21 -8.80
N LEU A 84 -2.82 -0.71 -7.71
CA LEU A 84 -2.56 -2.03 -7.16
C LEU A 84 -3.57 -3.06 -7.65
N LEU A 85 -3.05 -4.24 -7.96
CA LEU A 85 -3.84 -5.43 -8.23
C LEU A 85 -3.60 -6.44 -7.11
N PRO A 86 -4.66 -7.05 -6.54
CA PRO A 86 -4.51 -8.15 -5.59
C PRO A 86 -3.81 -9.33 -6.27
N ASP A 87 -2.78 -9.86 -5.62
CA ASP A 87 -2.03 -11.04 -6.06
C ASP A 87 -1.91 -12.04 -4.89
N GLY A 88 -3.01 -12.24 -4.16
CA GLY A 88 -3.05 -13.13 -2.99
C GLY A 88 -2.91 -14.62 -3.32
N ASP A 89 -3.08 -15.03 -4.57
CA ASP A 89 -2.78 -16.41 -5.02
C ASP A 89 -1.32 -16.57 -5.49
N GLY A 90 -0.56 -15.47 -5.48
CA GLY A 90 0.82 -15.43 -5.95
C GLY A 90 1.81 -16.14 -5.03
N ASP A 91 3.01 -16.34 -5.58
CA ASP A 91 4.16 -16.83 -4.84
C ASP A 91 4.61 -15.79 -3.78
N PRO A 92 5.18 -16.22 -2.64
CA PRO A 92 5.77 -15.31 -1.67
C PRO A 92 6.82 -14.38 -2.30
N VAL A 93 6.68 -13.08 -2.04
CA VAL A 93 7.70 -12.05 -2.24
C VAL A 93 8.96 -12.37 -1.44
N SER A 94 10.08 -12.49 -2.13
CA SER A 94 11.41 -12.81 -1.60
C SER A 94 12.22 -11.55 -1.25
N HIS A 95 11.54 -10.55 -0.67
CA HIS A 95 12.16 -9.29 -0.29
C HIS A 95 12.72 -9.38 1.15
N PRO A 96 13.98 -8.98 1.43
CA PRO A 96 14.57 -9.09 2.76
C PRO A 96 13.78 -8.34 3.83
N GLY A 97 13.32 -7.12 3.53
CA GLY A 97 12.40 -6.37 4.41
C GLY A 97 11.11 -7.12 4.77
N VAL A 98 10.59 -7.95 3.85
CA VAL A 98 9.42 -8.80 4.11
C VAL A 98 9.79 -9.93 5.04
N VAL A 99 10.91 -10.61 4.79
CA VAL A 99 11.44 -11.66 5.66
C VAL A 99 11.76 -11.13 7.07
N GLN A 100 12.14 -9.85 7.20
CA GLN A 100 12.36 -9.20 8.49
C GLN A 100 11.03 -8.91 9.22
N MET A 101 10.03 -8.35 8.53
CA MET A 101 8.76 -7.93 9.13
C MET A 101 7.68 -9.02 9.21
N PHE A 102 7.73 -10.03 8.36
CA PHE A 102 6.71 -11.05 8.20
C PHE A 102 7.32 -12.45 8.36
N ASP A 103 6.56 -13.36 8.97
CA ASP A 103 7.07 -14.69 9.35
C ASP A 103 6.60 -15.79 8.40
N ARG A 104 5.27 -15.90 8.25
CA ARG A 104 4.62 -16.89 7.39
C ARG A 104 3.68 -16.21 6.43
N PHE A 105 3.71 -16.71 5.20
CA PHE A 105 2.65 -16.51 4.23
C PHE A 105 1.57 -17.58 4.47
N GLU A 106 0.37 -17.16 4.86
CA GLU A 106 -0.77 -18.04 5.08
C GLU A 106 -2.02 -17.45 4.41
N ASN A 107 -2.73 -18.29 3.64
CA ASN A 107 -4.01 -17.93 3.05
C ASN A 107 -3.93 -16.67 2.14
N GLY A 108 -2.85 -16.55 1.37
CA GLY A 108 -2.67 -15.46 0.42
C GLY A 108 -2.21 -14.13 1.01
N ARG A 109 -1.79 -14.14 2.27
CA ARG A 109 -1.29 -12.95 2.98
C ARG A 109 -0.17 -13.29 3.94
N TYR A 110 0.68 -12.32 4.20
CA TYR A 110 1.74 -12.40 5.17
C TYR A 110 1.26 -12.08 6.58
N ARG A 111 1.66 -12.91 7.53
CA ARG A 111 1.51 -12.63 8.96
C ARG A 111 2.68 -11.80 9.44
N LEU A 112 2.36 -10.59 9.92
CA LEU A 112 3.30 -9.73 10.62
C LEU A 112 3.97 -10.52 11.75
N ARG A 113 5.30 -10.45 11.80
CA ARG A 113 6.06 -10.89 12.96
C ARG A 113 5.63 -10.06 14.14
N LYS A 114 5.26 -10.73 15.23
CA LYS A 114 4.90 -10.12 16.50
C LYS A 114 6.15 -9.55 17.22
N GLN A 115 7.09 -8.93 16.50
CA GLN A 115 8.20 -8.20 17.12
C GLN A 115 7.79 -6.74 17.34
N ILE A 116 7.37 -6.56 18.58
CA ILE A 116 6.93 -5.38 19.29
C ILE A 116 7.85 -4.16 19.07
N ARG A 117 7.20 -3.02 18.82
CA ARG A 117 7.58 -1.64 19.14
C ARG A 117 8.69 -1.53 20.20
N ASN A 118 9.79 -0.85 19.88
CA ASN A 118 10.62 -0.22 20.90
C ASN A 118 10.14 1.20 21.18
#